data_AF-A0A965PRL4-F1
#
_entry.id   AF-A0A965PRL4-F1
#
_cell.length_a   1.000
_cell.length_b   1.000
_cell.length_c   1.000
_cell.angle_alpha   90.00
_cell.angle_beta   90.00
_cell.angle_gamma   90.00
#
_symmetry.space_group_name_H-M   'P 1'
#
loop_
_entity.id
_entity.type
_entity.pdbx_description
1 polymer ?
#
loop_
_entity_poly.entity_id
_entity_poly.type
_entity_poly.pdbx_seq_one_letter_code
_entity_poly.pdbx_strand_id
1 'polypeptide(L)'
;LANAGFAAKGKRASREEMAKVNNAEPNTYEKKLQERRYGSAGSRSAAVEDALRASFAVENKQDDPALWNVEKAVDAIGNSTPKEPPVCCDKGHVLKQGISKAGKPYYGYVCKDKNTGHATWARMTANGNWFFEGVE
;
A
#
# COMPACT_ATOMS: atom_id res chain seq x y z
N LEU A 1 -24.05 9.79 51.82
CA LEU A 1 -24.77 8.98 50.80
C LEU A 1 -24.71 9.58 49.38
N ALA A 2 -23.63 10.28 48.99
CA ALA A 2 -23.52 10.97 47.69
C ALA A 2 -22.42 10.41 46.75
N ASN A 3 -21.87 9.24 47.05
CA ASN A 3 -20.80 8.58 46.27
C ASN A 3 -21.22 7.18 45.79
N ALA A 4 -22.50 7.01 45.44
CA ALA A 4 -23.03 5.71 45.02
C ALA A 4 -23.19 5.56 43.50
N GLY A 5 -22.70 6.49 42.67
CA GLY A 5 -22.65 6.30 41.20
C GLY A 5 -24.01 6.19 40.49
N PHE A 6 -25.13 6.35 41.20
CA PHE A 6 -26.47 6.41 40.64
C PHE A 6 -26.63 7.74 39.88
N ALA A 7 -26.51 7.70 38.55
CA ALA A 7 -26.73 8.85 37.69
C ALA A 7 -28.23 9.23 37.70
N ALA A 8 -28.62 10.11 38.62
CA ALA A 8 -29.94 10.71 38.62
C ALA A 8 -30.00 11.78 37.52
N LYS A 9 -30.67 11.46 36.39
CA LYS A 9 -31.09 12.39 35.32
C LYS A 9 -29.98 13.05 34.47
N GLY A 10 -28.94 12.32 34.08
CA GLY A 10 -27.99 12.74 33.04
C GLY A 10 -28.20 12.00 31.72
N LYS A 11 -27.89 12.63 30.57
CA LYS A 11 -27.90 11.98 29.22
C LYS A 11 -26.92 10.79 29.08
N ARG A 12 -26.11 10.53 30.12
CA ARG A 12 -25.12 9.45 30.13
C ARG A 12 -25.68 8.30 30.97
N ALA A 13 -25.58 7.09 30.43
CA ALA A 13 -25.94 5.88 31.15
C ALA A 13 -25.18 5.81 32.49
N SER A 14 -25.87 5.36 33.54
CA SER A 14 -25.23 5.13 34.83
C SER A 14 -24.24 3.97 34.72
N ARG A 15 -23.31 3.87 35.68
CA ARG A 15 -22.36 2.74 35.75
C ARG A 15 -23.09 1.40 35.78
N GLU A 16 -24.23 1.34 36.47
CA GLU A 16 -25.05 0.14 36.60
C GLU A 16 -25.78 -0.21 35.29
N GLU A 17 -26.27 0.80 34.56
CA GLU A 17 -26.85 0.59 33.23
C GLU A 17 -25.81 0.07 32.23
N MET A 18 -24.58 0.59 32.28
CA MET A 18 -23.47 0.06 31.46
C MET A 18 -23.07 -1.36 31.88
N ALA A 19 -23.05 -1.65 33.19
CA ALA A 19 -22.76 -3.00 33.69
C ALA A 19 -23.83 -4.01 33.26
N LYS A 20 -25.10 -3.59 33.21
CA LYS A 20 -26.20 -4.42 32.70
C LYS A 20 -26.04 -4.76 31.23
N VAL A 21 -25.59 -3.83 30.40
CA VAL A 21 -25.31 -4.08 28.97
C VAL A 21 -24.17 -5.09 28.81
N ASN A 22 -23.09 -4.95 29.60
CA ASN A 22 -21.95 -5.87 29.52
C ASN A 22 -22.25 -7.28 30.02
N ASN A 23 -23.13 -7.40 31.01
CA ASN A 23 -23.54 -8.68 31.59
C ASN A 23 -24.83 -9.24 30.96
N ALA A 24 -25.39 -8.56 29.96
CA ALA A 24 -26.58 -9.04 29.27
C ALA A 24 -26.24 -10.33 28.51
N GLU A 25 -27.13 -11.32 28.59
CA GLU A 25 -27.00 -12.49 27.73
C GLU A 25 -27.03 -12.08 26.26
N PRO A 26 -26.26 -12.78 25.41
CA PRO A 26 -26.31 -12.53 23.98
C PRO A 26 -27.74 -12.76 23.49
N ASN A 27 -28.22 -11.80 22.72
CA ASN A 27 -29.53 -11.85 22.10
C ASN A 27 -29.61 -12.99 21.05
N THR A 28 -30.81 -13.21 20.51
CA THR A 28 -31.06 -14.32 19.57
C THR A 28 -30.23 -14.25 18.30
N TYR A 29 -29.82 -13.05 17.86
CA TYR A 29 -28.99 -12.89 16.67
C TYR A 29 -27.51 -13.17 16.95
N GLU A 30 -26.98 -12.72 18.09
CA GLU A 30 -25.62 -13.04 18.54
C GLU A 30 -25.44 -14.53 18.79
N LYS A 31 -26.43 -15.18 19.42
CA LYS A 31 -26.42 -16.65 19.60
C LYS A 31 -26.34 -17.38 18.25
N LYS A 32 -27.09 -16.94 17.24
CA LYS A 32 -27.04 -17.50 15.87
C LYS A 32 -25.73 -17.25 15.14
N LEU A 33 -25.03 -16.15 15.45
CA LEU A 33 -23.70 -15.85 14.90
C LEU A 33 -22.62 -16.74 15.52
N GLN A 34 -22.76 -17.07 16.80
CA GLN A 34 -21.86 -18.00 17.51
C GLN A 34 -22.11 -19.45 17.13
N GLU A 35 -23.34 -19.80 16.78
CA GLU A 35 -23.71 -21.15 16.35
C GLU A 35 -23.00 -21.52 15.03
N ARG A 36 -22.46 -22.75 14.97
CA ARG A 36 -21.77 -23.26 13.79
C ARG A 36 -22.76 -23.49 12.65
N ARG A 37 -22.42 -23.00 11.45
CA ARG A 37 -23.28 -23.16 10.27
C ARG A 37 -23.07 -24.47 9.52
N TYR A 38 -21.89 -25.08 9.57
CA TYR A 38 -21.57 -26.25 8.75
C TYR A 38 -20.94 -27.38 9.55
N GLY A 39 -21.49 -28.57 9.35
CA GLY A 39 -21.00 -29.83 9.93
C GLY A 39 -21.22 -29.97 11.44
N SER A 40 -21.28 -31.21 11.91
CA SER A 40 -21.25 -31.49 13.34
C SER A 40 -19.85 -31.21 13.92
N ALA A 41 -19.77 -30.99 15.24
CA ALA A 41 -18.50 -30.84 15.93
C ALA A 41 -17.58 -32.04 15.63
N GLY A 42 -16.32 -31.77 15.27
CA GLY A 42 -15.34 -32.79 14.88
C GLY A 42 -15.39 -33.25 13.43
N SER A 43 -16.32 -32.75 12.61
CA SER A 43 -16.32 -33.01 11.16
C SER A 43 -15.25 -32.19 10.43
N ARG A 44 -14.84 -32.64 9.24
CA ARG A 44 -13.90 -31.89 8.37
C ARG A 44 -14.46 -30.51 8.00
N SER A 45 -15.76 -30.43 7.75
CA SER A 45 -16.45 -29.17 7.43
C SER A 45 -16.41 -28.19 8.62
N ALA A 46 -16.58 -28.69 9.85
CA ALA A 46 -16.44 -27.87 11.05
C ALA A 46 -15.01 -27.36 11.24
N ALA A 47 -13.99 -28.18 10.97
CA ALA A 47 -12.60 -27.74 11.05
C ALA A 47 -12.27 -26.63 10.04
N VAL A 48 -12.84 -26.69 8.82
CA VAL A 48 -12.68 -25.64 7.81
C VAL A 48 -13.35 -24.33 8.26
N GLU A 49 -14.56 -24.40 8.81
CA GLU A 49 -15.25 -23.21 9.33
C GLU A 49 -14.53 -22.58 10.52
N ASP A 50 -14.02 -23.40 11.45
CA ASP A 50 -13.27 -22.91 12.60
C ASP A 50 -11.98 -22.21 12.15
N ALA A 51 -11.28 -22.77 11.14
CA ALA A 51 -10.10 -22.14 10.53
C ALA A 51 -10.44 -20.81 9.82
N LEU A 52 -11.55 -20.76 9.09
CA LEU A 52 -12.02 -19.54 8.42
C LEU A 52 -12.38 -18.46 9.45
N ARG A 53 -13.11 -18.82 10.52
CA ARG A 53 -13.48 -17.88 11.59
C ARG A 53 -12.23 -17.37 12.33
N ALA A 54 -11.25 -18.24 12.58
CA ALA A 54 -9.98 -17.85 13.17
C ALA A 54 -9.21 -16.83 12.29
N SER A 55 -9.27 -16.96 10.97
CA SER A 55 -8.60 -16.03 10.04
C SER A 55 -9.10 -14.58 10.14
N PHE A 56 -10.37 -14.38 10.50
CA PHE A 56 -10.97 -13.05 10.72
C PHE A 56 -10.81 -12.55 12.16
N ALA A 57 -10.58 -13.45 13.12
CA ALA A 57 -10.37 -13.10 14.52
C ALA A 57 -8.95 -12.61 14.80
N VAL A 58 -7.99 -12.95 13.92
CA VAL A 58 -6.70 -12.28 13.89
C VAL A 58 -6.97 -10.84 13.48
N GLU A 59 -6.83 -9.90 14.42
CA GLU A 59 -6.66 -8.51 14.05
C GLU A 59 -5.45 -8.46 13.11
N ASN A 60 -5.70 -8.34 11.81
CA ASN A 60 -4.72 -7.90 10.85
C ASN A 60 -4.36 -6.46 11.23
N LYS A 61 -3.51 -6.32 12.24
CA LYS A 61 -2.60 -5.21 12.40
C LYS A 61 -1.58 -5.33 11.26
N GLN A 62 -2.05 -5.31 10.01
CA GLN A 62 -1.21 -4.74 8.96
C GLN A 62 -0.99 -3.32 9.45
N ASP A 63 0.26 -3.01 9.78
CA ASP A 63 0.72 -1.66 10.13
C ASP A 63 0.16 -0.66 9.12
N ASP A 64 -0.94 -0.02 9.50
CA ASP A 64 -1.77 0.88 8.70
C ASP A 64 -2.20 0.33 7.31
N PRO A 65 -3.34 0.78 6.75
CA PRO A 65 -3.50 0.64 5.30
C PRO A 65 -2.28 1.31 4.68
N ALA A 66 -1.48 0.57 3.90
CA ALA A 66 -0.34 1.15 3.20
C ALA A 66 -0.84 2.40 2.47
N LEU A 67 -0.55 3.57 3.04
CA LEU A 67 -0.95 4.85 2.49
C LEU A 67 -0.07 4.99 1.25
N TRP A 68 -0.66 4.73 0.08
CA TRP A 68 -0.04 5.11 -1.18
C TRP A 68 -0.05 6.64 -1.26
N ASN A 69 0.84 7.28 -0.51
CA ASN A 69 1.08 8.71 -0.58
C ASN A 69 1.82 9.02 -1.88
N VAL A 70 1.42 10.11 -2.53
CA VAL A 70 2.02 10.58 -3.79
C VAL A 70 3.53 10.75 -3.65
N GLU A 71 4.02 11.08 -2.45
CA GLU A 71 5.44 11.17 -2.12
C GLU A 71 6.20 9.86 -2.37
N LYS A 72 5.66 8.69 -1.97
CA LYS A 72 6.30 7.40 -2.25
C LYS A 72 6.28 7.05 -3.74
N ALA A 73 5.25 7.47 -4.47
CA ALA A 73 5.20 7.32 -5.92
C ALA A 73 6.23 8.25 -6.62
N VAL A 74 6.40 9.46 -6.11
CA VAL A 74 7.40 10.43 -6.61
C VAL A 74 8.81 9.97 -6.28
N ASP A 75 9.08 9.41 -5.10
CA ASP A 75 10.39 8.85 -4.74
C ASP A 75 10.78 7.67 -5.66
N ALA A 76 9.79 6.81 -6.00
CA ALA A 76 10.00 5.73 -6.95
C ALA A 76 10.31 6.24 -8.37
N ILE A 77 9.74 7.39 -8.77
CA ILE A 77 9.99 8.04 -10.06
C ILE A 77 11.29 8.87 -10.03
N GLY A 78 11.63 9.49 -8.89
CA GLY A 78 12.78 10.36 -8.71
C GLY A 78 14.12 9.62 -8.81
N ASN A 79 14.14 8.34 -8.45
CA ASN A 79 15.31 7.47 -8.62
C ASN A 79 15.52 6.99 -10.08
N SER A 80 14.70 7.44 -11.04
CA SER A 80 14.79 7.01 -12.44
C SER A 80 15.69 7.89 -13.31
N THR A 81 16.28 8.98 -12.80
CA THR A 81 17.27 9.76 -13.56
C THR A 81 18.62 9.02 -13.53
N PRO A 82 19.06 8.44 -14.66
CA PRO A 82 20.34 7.74 -14.72
C PRO A 82 21.51 8.70 -14.51
N LYS A 83 22.59 8.16 -13.91
CA LYS A 83 23.88 8.86 -13.80
C LYS A 83 24.32 9.36 -15.18
N GLU A 84 24.67 10.64 -15.25
CA GLU A 84 25.02 11.29 -16.51
C GLU A 84 26.26 10.62 -17.12
N PRO A 85 26.23 10.28 -18.43
CA PRO A 85 27.38 9.75 -19.11
C PRO A 85 28.49 10.80 -19.21
N PRO A 86 29.75 10.37 -19.32
CA PRO A 86 30.88 11.29 -19.52
C PRO A 86 30.62 12.17 -20.74
N VAL A 87 30.94 13.46 -20.61
CA VAL A 87 30.69 14.47 -21.65
C VAL A 87 31.42 14.07 -22.93
N CYS A 88 30.67 13.69 -23.98
CA CYS A 88 31.24 13.17 -25.22
C CYS A 88 32.07 14.19 -26.04
N CYS A 89 31.95 15.49 -25.75
CA CYS A 89 32.62 16.58 -26.47
C CYS A 89 32.88 17.74 -25.51
N ASP A 90 34.01 18.44 -25.67
CA ASP A 90 34.39 19.62 -24.87
C ASP A 90 33.33 20.75 -24.87
N LYS A 91 32.37 20.71 -25.81
CA LYS A 91 31.29 21.69 -25.96
C LYS A 91 29.97 21.33 -25.28
N GLY A 92 29.93 20.23 -24.54
CA GLY A 92 28.77 19.79 -23.75
C GLY A 92 27.74 18.96 -24.54
N HIS A 93 26.83 18.35 -23.80
CA HIS A 93 25.73 17.54 -24.33
C HIS A 93 24.36 18.14 -23.97
N VAL A 94 23.33 17.81 -24.75
CA VAL A 94 21.94 18.24 -24.50
C VAL A 94 21.07 17.01 -24.29
N LEU A 95 20.30 16.99 -23.20
CA LEU A 95 19.35 15.94 -22.90
C LEU A 95 18.13 16.00 -23.82
N LYS A 96 17.80 14.87 -24.46
CA LYS A 96 16.59 14.65 -25.24
C LYS A 96 15.77 13.54 -24.60
N GLN A 97 14.58 13.89 -24.16
CA GLN A 97 13.61 12.97 -23.56
C GLN A 97 12.23 13.17 -24.18
N GLY A 98 11.46 12.09 -24.33
CA GLY A 98 10.09 12.16 -24.82
C GLY A 98 9.61 10.86 -25.47
N ILE A 99 8.52 10.96 -26.22
CA ILE A 99 7.92 9.85 -26.97
C ILE A 99 8.16 10.11 -28.46
N SER A 100 8.74 9.14 -29.15
CA SER A 100 8.92 9.21 -30.60
C SER A 100 7.57 9.19 -31.32
N LYS A 101 7.53 9.62 -32.59
CA LYS A 101 6.31 9.52 -33.42
C LYS A 101 5.77 8.09 -33.53
N ALA A 102 6.61 7.08 -33.29
CA ALA A 102 6.27 5.67 -33.28
C ALA A 102 5.81 5.14 -31.90
N GLY A 103 5.60 6.02 -30.92
CA GLY A 103 5.14 5.66 -29.58
C GLY A 103 6.21 5.10 -28.64
N LYS A 104 7.46 4.93 -29.11
CA LYS A 104 8.55 4.45 -28.26
C LYS A 104 9.13 5.60 -27.42
N PRO A 105 9.17 5.48 -26.09
CA PRO A 105 9.82 6.47 -25.24
C PRO A 105 11.33 6.43 -25.48
N TYR A 106 11.98 7.58 -25.38
CA TYR A 106 13.43 7.71 -25.52
C TYR A 106 13.98 8.66 -24.47
N TYR A 107 15.21 8.37 -24.04
CA TYR A 107 16.00 9.21 -23.14
C TYR A 107 17.45 9.13 -23.61
N GLY A 108 18.11 10.27 -23.83
CA GLY A 108 19.50 10.25 -24.28
C GLY A 108 20.12 11.62 -24.47
N TYR A 109 21.43 11.63 -24.63
CA TYR A 109 22.23 12.83 -24.80
C TYR A 109 22.72 12.95 -26.23
N VAL A 110 22.64 14.17 -26.78
CA VAL A 110 23.18 14.50 -28.10
C VAL A 110 24.19 15.63 -28.00
N CYS A 111 25.23 15.58 -28.82
CA CYS A 111 26.24 16.65 -28.88
C CYS A 111 25.62 17.97 -29.38
N LYS A 112 26.03 19.09 -28.77
CA LYS A 112 25.60 20.44 -29.15
C LYS A 112 26.00 20.82 -30.58
N ASP A 113 27.10 20.26 -31.08
CA ASP A 113 27.58 20.44 -32.47
C ASP A 113 26.75 19.66 -33.51
N LYS A 114 25.63 19.04 -33.11
CA LYS A 114 24.73 18.24 -33.97
C LYS A 114 25.44 17.07 -34.68
N ASN A 115 26.61 16.65 -34.20
CA ASN A 115 27.25 15.43 -34.69
C ASN A 115 26.44 14.21 -34.22
N THR A 116 25.81 13.52 -35.16
CA THR A 116 24.97 12.35 -34.91
C THR A 116 25.76 11.13 -34.43
N GLY A 117 27.08 11.09 -34.63
CA GLY A 117 27.95 10.00 -34.19
C GLY A 117 28.21 9.96 -32.69
N HIS A 118 27.94 11.05 -31.95
CA HIS A 118 28.17 11.14 -30.50
C HIS A 118 26.85 11.12 -29.69
N ALA A 119 25.78 10.58 -30.27
CA ALA A 119 24.51 10.44 -29.58
C ALA A 119 24.51 9.18 -28.70
N THR A 120 24.34 9.37 -27.39
CA THR A 120 24.26 8.27 -26.42
C THR A 120 22.82 8.13 -25.95
N TRP A 121 22.20 6.99 -26.21
CA TRP A 121 20.82 6.71 -25.82
C TRP A 121 20.76 5.76 -24.63
N ALA A 122 19.92 6.07 -23.65
CA ALA A 122 19.66 5.19 -22.53
C ALA A 122 18.73 4.04 -22.94
N ARG A 123 18.92 2.89 -22.32
CA ARG A 123 17.99 1.76 -22.39
C ARG A 123 17.10 1.76 -21.15
N MET A 124 15.90 1.22 -21.30
CA MET A 124 14.95 1.07 -20.18
C MET A 124 15.06 -0.35 -19.62
N THR A 125 15.19 -0.46 -18.30
CA THR A 125 15.09 -1.74 -17.58
C THR A 125 13.64 -2.22 -17.54
N ALA A 126 13.42 -3.51 -17.27
CA ALA A 126 12.07 -4.07 -17.09
C ALA A 126 11.26 -3.37 -15.97
N ASN A 127 11.96 -2.69 -15.04
CA ASN A 127 11.37 -1.95 -13.93
C ASN A 127 11.03 -0.49 -14.28
N GLY A 128 11.19 -0.06 -15.54
CA GLY A 128 10.87 1.30 -16.00
C GLY A 128 11.98 2.34 -15.77
N ASN A 129 13.13 1.93 -15.22
CA ASN A 129 14.26 2.85 -14.99
C ASN A 129 15.16 2.94 -16.22
N TRP A 130 15.63 4.14 -16.56
CA TRP A 130 16.60 4.38 -17.62
C TRP A 130 18.03 4.13 -17.15
N PHE A 131 18.91 3.63 -18.03
CA PHE A 131 20.34 3.47 -17.79
C PHE A 131 21.15 3.65 -19.09
N PHE A 132 22.38 4.15 -18.99
CA PHE A 132 23.30 4.27 -20.13
C PHE A 132 24.24 3.07 -20.17
N GLU A 133 24.32 2.38 -21.31
CA GLU A 133 25.30 1.31 -21.49
C GLU A 133 26.72 1.93 -21.56
N GLY A 134 27.60 1.50 -20.65
CA GLY A 134 28.98 2.00 -20.57
C GLY A 134 29.26 3.01 -19.46
N VAL A 135 28.30 3.27 -18.56
CA VAL A 135 28.49 4.07 -17.34
C VAL A 135 28.14 3.20 -16.14
N GLU A 136 29.15 2.63 -15.48
CA GLU A 136 29.04 2.16 -14.08
C GLU A 136 29.11 3.35 -13.10
#